data_AF-A0A5P0JJE3-F1
#
_entry.id   AF-A0A5P0JJE3-F1
#
_cell.length_a   1.000
_cell.length_b   1.000
_cell.length_c   1.000
_cell.angle_alpha   90.00
_cell.angle_beta   90.00
_cell.angle_gamma   90.00
#
_symmetry.space_group_name_H-M   'P 1'
#
loop_
_entity.id
_entity.type
_entity.pdbx_description
1 polymer ?
#
loop_
_entity_poly.entity_id
_entity_poly.type
_entity_poly.pdbx_seq_one_letter_code
_entity_poly.pdbx_strand_id
1 'polypeptide(L)'
;IFSTITVLASGMAAHAGVARLMYVMGRDGVFPKSFFGYVHPKWRTPAMNIILVGAIALLAINFDLVMATALINFGALVAFTFVNLSVISQFWIREKRNKTLKDHFQYLFLPMCGALTVGALWV
;
A
#
# COMPACT_ATOMS: atom_id res chain seq x y z
N ILE A 1 -14.41 15.18 22.79
CA ILE A 1 -15.53 14.94 21.84
C ILE A 1 -15.05 15.12 20.40
N PHE A 2 -14.61 16.31 19.98
CA PHE A 2 -14.13 16.55 18.61
C PHE A 2 -13.01 15.58 18.18
N SER A 3 -11.95 15.43 19.00
CA SER A 3 -10.84 14.51 18.69
C SER A 3 -11.25 13.03 18.61
N THR A 4 -12.26 12.62 19.38
CA THR A 4 -12.77 11.25 19.35
C THR A 4 -13.49 10.97 18.03
N ILE A 5 -14.27 11.95 17.54
CA ILE A 5 -14.99 11.85 16.27
C ILE A 5 -14.01 11.79 15.10
N THR A 6 -12.94 12.60 15.11
CA THR A 6 -11.94 12.61 14.03
C THR A 6 -11.15 11.29 13.97
N VAL A 7 -10.78 10.73 15.12
CA VAL A 7 -10.10 9.43 15.18
C VAL A 7 -10.99 8.32 14.62
N LEU A 8 -12.25 8.24 15.04
CA LEU A 8 -13.20 7.26 14.53
C LEU A 8 -13.45 7.41 13.03
N ALA A 9 -13.61 8.65 12.55
CA ALA A 9 -13.78 8.93 11.12
C ALA A 9 -12.56 8.50 10.30
N SER A 10 -11.34 8.83 10.76
CA SER A 10 -10.11 8.42 10.06
C SER A 10 -9.91 6.90 10.07
N GLY A 11 -10.23 6.23 11.17
CA GLY A 11 -10.13 4.78 11.31
C GLY A 11 -11.07 4.05 10.34
N MET A 12 -12.33 4.50 10.26
CA MET A 12 -13.29 3.95 9.29
C MET A 12 -12.85 4.19 7.84
N ALA A 13 -12.35 5.39 7.53
CA ALA A 13 -11.85 5.72 6.20
C ALA A 13 -10.65 4.85 5.80
N ALA A 14 -9.70 4.65 6.72
CA ALA A 14 -8.54 3.80 6.52
C ALA A 14 -8.96 2.33 6.31
N HIS A 15 -9.87 1.82 7.14
CA HIS A 15 -10.39 0.46 7.06
C HIS A 15 -11.06 0.17 5.70
N ALA A 16 -11.91 1.10 5.24
CA ALA A 16 -12.55 1.02 3.94
C ALA A 16 -11.55 1.12 2.77
N GLY A 17 -10.52 1.96 2.91
CA GLY A 17 -9.45 2.12 1.92
C GLY A 17 -8.66 0.84 1.72
N VAL A 18 -8.18 0.22 2.81
CA VAL A 18 -7.39 -1.03 2.77
C VAL A 18 -8.21 -2.18 2.17
N ALA A 19 -9.46 -2.34 2.58
CA ALA A 19 -10.32 -3.40 2.03
C ALA A 19 -10.54 -3.27 0.50
N ARG A 20 -10.63 -2.04 -0.02
CA ARG A 20 -10.71 -1.77 -1.47
C ARG A 20 -9.40 -2.06 -2.18
N LEU A 21 -8.27 -1.66 -1.61
CA LEU A 21 -6.94 -1.96 -2.18
C LEU A 21 -6.71 -3.47 -2.29
N MET A 22 -7.02 -4.23 -1.23
CA MET A 22 -6.92 -5.68 -1.24
C MET A 22 -7.83 -6.34 -2.28
N TYR A 23 -9.02 -5.78 -2.49
CA TYR A 23 -9.93 -6.24 -3.54
C TYR A 23 -9.36 -5.99 -4.95
N VAL A 24 -8.81 -4.80 -5.21
CA VAL A 24 -8.17 -4.49 -6.50
C VAL A 24 -6.98 -5.40 -6.74
N MET A 25 -6.13 -5.65 -5.73
CA MET A 25 -5.02 -6.59 -5.82
C MET A 25 -5.46 -8.04 -6.13
N GLY A 26 -6.59 -8.48 -5.55
CA GLY A 26 -7.19 -9.78 -5.86
C GLY A 26 -7.77 -9.85 -7.28
N ARG A 27 -8.38 -8.76 -7.76
CA ARG A 27 -8.91 -8.65 -9.13
C ARG A 27 -7.80 -8.67 -10.17
N ASP A 28 -6.68 -7.98 -9.91
CA ASP A 28 -5.53 -7.87 -10.81
C ASP A 28 -4.71 -9.19 -10.85
N GLY A 29 -5.14 -10.23 -10.11
CA GLY A 29 -4.61 -11.59 -10.21
C GLY A 29 -3.33 -11.84 -9.40
N VAL A 30 -2.93 -10.89 -8.55
CA VAL A 30 -1.76 -11.01 -7.65
C VAL A 30 -2.05 -12.00 -6.51
N PHE A 31 -3.33 -12.13 -6.12
CA PHE A 31 -3.82 -13.10 -5.14
C PHE A 31 -4.86 -14.06 -5.74
N PRO A 32 -5.03 -15.29 -5.22
CA PRO A 32 -5.97 -16.27 -5.75
C PRO A 32 -7.40 -15.71 -5.79
N LYS A 33 -7.95 -15.62 -7.01
CA LYS A 33 -9.25 -14.99 -7.34
C LYS A 33 -10.43 -15.56 -6.55
N SER A 34 -10.32 -16.81 -6.11
CA SER A 34 -11.41 -17.53 -5.43
C SER A 34 -11.77 -16.94 -4.07
N PHE A 35 -10.81 -16.35 -3.34
CA PHE A 35 -11.06 -15.79 -2.00
C PHE A 35 -11.07 -14.26 -1.99
N PHE A 36 -10.13 -13.61 -2.69
CA PHE A 36 -9.98 -12.15 -2.69
C PHE A 36 -10.76 -11.41 -3.79
N GLY A 37 -11.22 -12.13 -4.82
CA GLY A 37 -12.04 -11.61 -5.91
C GLY A 37 -13.54 -11.82 -5.73
N TYR A 38 -13.97 -12.49 -4.66
CA TYR A 38 -15.38 -12.78 -4.41
C TYR A 38 -16.10 -11.53 -3.89
N VAL A 39 -16.84 -10.87 -4.77
CA VAL A 39 -17.72 -9.75 -4.44
C VAL A 39 -19.09 -10.31 -4.07
N HIS A 40 -19.65 -9.87 -2.94
CA HIS A 40 -20.99 -10.28 -2.57
C HIS A 40 -22.00 -9.78 -3.64
N PRO A 41 -22.77 -10.66 -4.31
CA PRO A 41 -23.60 -10.29 -5.48
C PRO A 41 -24.69 -9.26 -5.20
N LYS A 42 -25.12 -9.10 -3.93
CA LYS A 42 -26.20 -8.18 -3.54
C LYS A 42 -25.71 -6.79 -3.11
N TRP A 43 -24.53 -6.71 -2.50
CA TRP A 43 -23.99 -5.46 -1.93
C TRP A 43 -22.86 -4.86 -2.76
N ARG A 44 -22.32 -5.60 -3.74
CA ARG A 44 -21.13 -5.21 -4.53
C ARG A 44 -19.92 -4.83 -3.67
N THR A 45 -19.91 -5.25 -2.40
CA THR A 45 -18.82 -5.00 -1.46
C THR A 45 -17.96 -6.26 -1.30
N PRO A 46 -16.62 -6.11 -1.19
CA PRO A 46 -15.72 -7.22 -0.89
C PRO A 46 -15.82 -7.57 0.60
N ALA A 47 -16.93 -8.21 1.00
CA ALA A 47 -17.24 -8.50 2.40
C ALA A 47 -16.14 -9.36 3.08
N MET A 48 -15.56 -10.32 2.37
CA MET A 48 -14.45 -11.13 2.90
C MET A 48 -13.20 -10.30 3.22
N ASN A 49 -12.85 -9.33 2.38
CA ASN A 49 -11.71 -8.46 2.64
C ASN A 49 -11.98 -7.53 3.83
N ILE A 50 -13.21 -7.01 3.97
CA ILE A 50 -13.59 -6.17 5.12
C ILE A 50 -13.52 -6.98 6.43
N ILE A 51 -14.01 -8.22 6.43
CA ILE A 51 -13.95 -9.11 7.60
C ILE A 51 -12.50 -9.42 7.95
N LEU A 52 -11.66 -9.73 6.95
CA LEU A 52 -10.25 -10.04 7.17
C LEU A 52 -9.48 -8.85 7.73
N VAL A 53 -9.65 -7.66 7.15
CA VAL A 53 -9.02 -6.43 7.67
C VAL A 53 -9.58 -6.11 9.07
N GLY A 54 -10.87 -6.35 9.32
CA GLY A 54 -11.50 -6.21 10.63
C GLY A 54 -10.90 -7.14 11.68
N ALA A 55 -10.72 -8.41 11.35
CA ALA A 55 -10.09 -9.40 12.23
C ALA A 55 -8.64 -9.01 12.57
N ILE A 56 -7.86 -8.54 11.58
CA ILE A 56 -6.49 -8.04 11.81
C ILE A 56 -6.51 -6.80 12.71
N ALA A 57 -7.45 -5.87 12.49
CA ALA A 57 -7.58 -4.67 13.33
C ALA A 57 -7.92 -5.01 14.79
N LEU A 58 -8.74 -6.05 15.03
CA LEU A 58 -9.04 -6.52 16.38
C LEU A 58 -7.82 -7.12 17.08
N LEU A 59 -6.91 -7.78 16.34
CA LEU A 59 -5.66 -8.29 16.91
C LEU A 59 -4.72 -7.15 17.38
N ALA A 60 -4.86 -5.95 16.79
CA ALA A 60 -4.05 -4.79 17.16
C ALA A 60 -4.42 -4.16 18.52
N ILE A 61 -5.51 -4.59 19.17
CA ILE A 61 -5.94 -4.06 20.48
C ILE A 61 -4.86 -4.24 21.56
N ASN A 62 -4.03 -5.28 21.46
CA ASN A 62 -2.96 -5.56 22.43
C ASN A 62 -1.63 -4.87 22.11
N PHE A 63 -1.53 -4.11 21.01
CA PHE A 63 -0.30 -3.41 20.65
C PHE A 63 -0.22 -2.05 21.32
N ASP A 64 0.96 -1.72 21.85
CA ASP A 64 1.23 -0.37 22.32
C ASP A 64 1.36 0.61 21.14
N LEU A 65 1.01 1.88 21.38
CA LEU A 65 1.04 2.94 20.37
C LEU A 65 2.45 3.12 19.79
N VAL A 66 3.49 2.99 20.63
CA VAL A 66 4.89 3.09 20.19
C VAL A 66 5.23 1.96 19.21
N MET A 67 4.83 0.73 19.52
CA MET A 67 5.08 -0.41 18.64
C MET A 67 4.25 -0.33 17.35
N ALA A 68 2.98 0.10 17.44
CA ALA A 68 2.10 0.28 16.29
C ALA A 68 2.65 1.33 15.31
N THR A 69 3.08 2.50 15.83
CA THR A 69 3.67 3.56 15.01
C THR A 69 5.01 3.14 14.40
N ALA A 70 5.86 2.44 15.15
CA ALA A 70 7.10 1.87 14.62
C ALA A 70 6.84 0.87 13.46
N LEU A 71 5.84 -0.02 13.61
CA LEU A 71 5.49 -1.01 12.59
C LEU A 71 4.93 -0.34 11.33
N ILE A 72 4.11 0.69 11.48
CA ILE A 72 3.57 1.47 10.35
C ILE A 72 4.70 2.15 9.58
N ASN A 73 5.62 2.81 10.29
CA ASN A 73 6.76 3.49 9.66
C ASN A 73 7.67 2.49 8.95
N PHE A 74 8.00 1.38 9.60
CA PHE A 74 8.79 0.30 9.00
C PHE A 74 8.12 -0.24 7.73
N GLY A 75 6.83 -0.57 7.79
CA GLY A 75 6.09 -1.06 6.65
C GLY A 75 6.04 -0.06 5.49
N ALA A 76 5.82 1.22 5.79
CA ALA A 76 5.81 2.29 4.80
C ALA A 76 7.18 2.44 4.13
N LEU A 77 8.27 2.46 4.90
CA LEU A 77 9.63 2.56 4.39
C LEU A 77 9.98 1.36 3.50
N VAL A 78 9.66 0.14 3.94
CA VAL A 78 9.84 -1.08 3.13
C VAL A 78 9.06 -0.98 1.82
N ALA A 79 7.78 -0.62 1.87
CA ALA A 79 6.94 -0.49 0.69
C ALA A 79 7.48 0.58 -0.27
N PHE A 80 7.90 1.74 0.23
CA PHE A 80 8.48 2.79 -0.60
C PHE A 80 9.82 2.37 -1.22
N THR A 81 10.66 1.63 -0.50
CA THR A 81 11.89 1.06 -1.07
C THR A 81 11.56 0.10 -2.21
N PHE A 82 10.61 -0.81 -2.01
CA PHE A 82 10.19 -1.77 -3.04
C PHE A 82 9.54 -1.10 -4.26
N VAL A 83 8.76 -0.03 -4.06
CA VAL A 83 8.18 0.74 -5.18
C VAL A 83 9.29 1.41 -5.98
N ASN A 84 10.25 2.09 -5.33
CA ASN A 84 11.38 2.70 -6.02
C ASN A 84 12.22 1.65 -6.78
N LEU A 85 12.51 0.51 -6.14
CA LEU A 85 13.23 -0.59 -6.78
C LEU A 85 12.45 -1.20 -7.95
N SER A 86 11.12 -1.31 -7.82
CA SER A 86 10.24 -1.81 -8.89
C SER A 86 10.19 -0.85 -10.08
N VAL A 87 10.20 0.47 -9.83
CA VAL A 87 10.29 1.47 -10.90
C VAL A 87 11.64 1.34 -11.60
N ILE A 88 12.75 1.26 -10.87
CA ILE A 88 14.08 1.06 -11.47
C ILE A 88 14.12 -0.23 -12.30
N SER A 89 13.65 -1.35 -11.73
CA SER A 89 13.61 -2.65 -12.41
C SER A 89 12.72 -2.63 -13.65
N GLN A 90 11.52 -2.08 -13.56
CA GLN A 90 10.57 -2.00 -14.68
C GLN A 90 11.12 -1.13 -15.81
N PHE A 91 11.63 0.08 -15.52
CA PHE A 91 12.16 0.99 -16.55
C PHE A 91 13.51 0.54 -17.11
N TRP A 92 14.39 -0.03 -16.29
CA TRP A 92 15.75 -0.44 -16.70
C TRP A 92 15.78 -1.82 -17.36
N ILE A 93 15.06 -2.81 -16.82
CA ILE A 93 15.13 -4.21 -17.26
C ILE A 93 14.02 -4.52 -18.27
N ARG A 94 12.81 -3.97 -18.09
CA ARG A 94 11.61 -4.42 -18.80
C ARG A 94 11.23 -3.53 -19.98
N GLU A 95 11.33 -2.22 -19.84
CA GLU A 95 10.86 -1.28 -20.87
C GLU A 95 11.89 -1.00 -21.97
N LYS A 96 13.20 -1.20 -21.74
CA LYS A 96 14.31 -0.98 -22.70
C LYS A 96 14.14 0.28 -23.59
N ARG A 97 13.50 1.34 -23.10
CA ARG A 97 13.24 2.57 -23.87
C ARG A 97 14.47 3.48 -23.83
N ASN A 98 15.52 3.02 -24.48
CA ASN A 98 16.75 3.78 -24.68
C ASN A 98 16.66 4.63 -25.96
N LYS A 99 15.73 5.61 -26.03
CA LYS A 99 15.60 6.48 -27.23
C LYS A 99 15.55 7.99 -27.00
N THR A 100 15.30 8.53 -25.80
CA THR A 100 15.22 9.99 -25.61
C THR A 100 15.77 10.45 -24.25
N LEU A 101 16.66 11.46 -24.25
CA LEU A 101 17.25 12.05 -23.03
C LEU A 101 16.21 12.68 -22.07
N LYS A 102 15.05 13.10 -22.57
CA LYS A 102 13.91 13.57 -21.75
C LYS A 102 13.29 12.45 -20.91
N ASP A 103 13.20 11.23 -21.44
CA ASP A 103 12.71 10.07 -20.70
C ASP A 103 13.70 9.65 -19.60
N HIS A 104 15.01 9.81 -19.84
CA HIS A 104 16.02 9.50 -18.82
C HIS A 104 15.91 10.44 -17.61
N PHE A 105 15.69 11.74 -17.82
CA PHE A 105 15.50 12.68 -16.71
C PHE A 105 14.19 12.45 -15.96
N GLN A 106 13.10 12.11 -16.66
CA GLN A 106 11.80 11.96 -16.02
C GLN A 106 11.56 10.57 -15.40
N TYR A 107 12.18 9.52 -15.93
CA TYR A 107 12.03 8.14 -15.46
C TYR A 107 13.23 7.57 -14.70
N LEU A 108 14.39 8.24 -14.69
CA LEU A 108 15.53 7.86 -13.85
C LEU A 108 15.72 8.84 -12.69
N PHE A 109 15.69 10.15 -12.94
CA PHE A 109 16.04 11.15 -11.92
C PHE A 109 14.96 11.28 -10.84
N LEU A 110 13.68 11.36 -11.24
CA LEU A 110 12.54 11.43 -10.32
C LEU A 110 12.46 10.21 -9.36
N PRO A 111 12.52 8.96 -9.84
CA PRO A 111 12.54 7.80 -8.94
C PRO A 111 13.88 7.59 -8.24
N MET A 112 15.03 8.02 -8.77
CA MET A 112 16.29 8.00 -8.00
C MET A 112 16.27 8.99 -6.83
N CYS A 113 15.74 10.20 -7.02
CA CYS A 113 15.54 11.13 -5.92
C CYS A 113 14.60 10.55 -4.85
N GLY A 114 13.54 9.85 -5.26
CA GLY A 114 12.65 9.10 -4.37
C GLY A 114 13.35 7.97 -3.63
N ALA A 115 14.16 7.16 -4.33
CA ALA A 115 14.94 6.08 -3.72
C ALA A 115 15.97 6.61 -2.72
N LEU A 116 16.63 7.72 -3.05
CA LEU A 116 17.60 8.39 -2.17
C LEU A 116 16.94 8.97 -0.92
N THR A 117 15.77 9.59 -1.05
CA THR A 117 15.04 10.11 0.12
C THR A 117 14.54 8.98 1.01
N VAL A 118 14.04 7.89 0.45
CA VAL A 118 13.64 6.71 1.24
C VAL A 118 14.85 6.06 1.91
N GLY A 119 15.98 5.95 1.21
CA GLY A 119 17.23 5.46 1.78
C GLY A 119 17.77 6.35 2.91
N ALA A 120 17.62 7.67 2.79
CA ALA A 120 17.97 8.61 3.85
C ALA A 120 17.05 8.50 5.07
N LEU A 121 15.76 8.19 4.89
CA LEU A 121 14.82 7.96 5.98
C LEU A 121 15.02 6.61 6.71
N TRP A 122 15.77 5.69 6.11
CA TRP A 122 16.14 4.41 6.71
C TRP A 122 17.34 4.50 7.67
N VAL A 123 18.17 5.55 7.53
CA VAL A 123 19.37 5.81 8.36
C VAL A 123 19.01 6.76 9.49
#